data_AF-A0AAW7L097-F1
#
_entry.id   AF-A0AAW7L097-F1
#
_cell.length_a   1.000
_cell.length_b   1.000
_cell.length_c   1.000
_cell.angle_alpha   90.00
_cell.angle_beta   90.00
_cell.angle_gamma   90.00
#
_symmetry.space_group_name_H-M   'P 1'
#
loop_
_entity.id
_entity.type
_entity.pdbx_description
1 polymer ?
#
loop_
_entity_poly.entity_id
_entity_poly.type
_entity_poly.pdbx_seq_one_letter_code
_entity_poly.pdbx_strand_id
1 'polypeptide(L)'
;MDKLFDNLMERLFIESNFSLTRSEYVEEDYKCSTLLYIGQNQQGDYFIYLQLPERLLPYVNNDIQIRLAALIKNQANNFEKMTDGEVKISSSFDKNATLIIFTTHVAGVNENVVKQAISIEEDPYFFKKQVLLISDKETPTLAINFSENKDSFIAYVQRLISDTERFNEFTSTNLFGLTDKGVEYSFIARLYEKVPFLSLMVTPSNQEVLQQKIDNKLTAEQLRECEKLLDLDLNDLESWVTELVKEDKSND
;
A
#
# COMPACT_ATOMS: atom_id res chain seq x y z
N MET A 1 11.21 20.30 9.24
CA MET A 1 10.34 19.41 8.47
C MET A 1 9.34 18.81 9.42
N ASP A 2 8.09 18.72 9.00
CA ASP A 2 7.03 18.05 9.75
C ASP A 2 7.47 16.60 10.02
N LYS A 3 7.53 16.18 11.29
CA LYS A 3 7.96 14.82 11.69
C LYS A 3 6.86 13.78 11.48
N LEU A 4 5.74 14.17 10.86
CA LEU A 4 4.58 13.32 10.66
C LEU A 4 4.96 11.98 10.01
N PHE A 5 5.62 12.02 8.85
CA PHE A 5 5.92 10.81 8.08
C PHE A 5 7.03 9.96 8.70
N ASP A 6 8.00 10.60 9.34
CA ASP A 6 9.02 9.90 10.12
C ASP A 6 8.41 9.12 11.28
N ASN A 7 7.54 9.77 12.06
CA ASN A 7 6.82 9.12 13.16
C ASN A 7 5.93 7.98 12.64
N LEU A 8 5.27 8.18 11.49
CA LEU A 8 4.43 7.18 10.84
C LEU A 8 5.24 5.94 10.46
N MET A 9 6.35 6.13 9.74
CA MET A 9 7.18 5.00 9.26
C MET A 9 7.89 4.29 10.41
N GLU A 10 8.37 5.03 11.42
CA GLU A 10 8.94 4.43 12.64
C GLU A 10 7.94 3.47 13.30
N ARG A 11 6.68 3.91 13.47
CA ARG A 11 5.61 3.09 14.03
C ARG A 11 5.28 1.87 13.18
N LEU A 12 5.22 2.04 11.85
CA LEU A 12 5.00 0.93 10.93
C LEU A 12 6.08 -0.15 11.06
N PHE A 13 7.35 0.24 11.16
CA PHE A 13 8.44 -0.71 11.38
C PHE A 13 8.33 -1.43 12.73
N ILE A 14 8.09 -0.68 13.81
CA ILE A 14 8.00 -1.23 15.16
C ILE A 14 6.81 -2.21 15.27
N GLU A 15 5.62 -1.80 14.84
CA GLU A 15 4.42 -2.64 14.92
C GLU A 15 4.48 -3.85 13.98
N SER A 16 5.30 -3.79 12.92
CA SER A 16 5.56 -4.91 12.02
C SER A 16 6.74 -5.80 12.48
N ASN A 17 7.23 -5.63 13.72
CA ASN A 17 8.30 -6.43 14.33
C ASN A 17 9.65 -6.38 13.61
N PHE A 18 10.03 -5.21 13.08
CA PHE A 18 11.35 -5.01 12.47
C PHE A 18 12.43 -4.76 13.52
N SER A 19 13.64 -5.27 13.27
CA SER A 19 14.85 -4.69 13.84
C SER A 19 15.05 -3.33 13.17
N LEU A 20 15.13 -2.24 13.94
CA LEU A 20 15.12 -0.88 13.40
C LEU A 20 16.32 -0.10 13.90
N THR A 21 17.04 0.54 12.98
CA THR A 21 18.07 1.53 13.30
C THR A 21 17.80 2.85 12.58
N ARG A 22 18.35 3.94 13.15
CA ARG A 22 18.20 5.31 12.68
C ARG A 22 19.54 6.01 12.58
N SER A 23 19.71 6.86 11.57
CA SER A 23 20.79 7.84 11.51
C SER A 23 20.29 9.15 10.93
N GLU A 24 20.98 10.25 11.21
CA GLU A 24 20.84 11.45 10.40
C GLU A 24 21.50 11.19 9.02
N TYR A 25 20.81 11.58 7.95
CA TYR A 25 21.35 11.65 6.60
C TYR A 25 21.48 13.12 6.21
N VAL A 26 22.72 13.56 6.04
CA VAL A 26 23.06 14.92 5.65
C VAL A 26 23.62 14.89 4.24
N GLU A 27 23.01 15.66 3.36
CA GLU A 27 23.47 15.88 2.00
C GLU A 27 23.90 17.34 1.84
N GLU A 28 25.21 17.56 1.99
CA GLU A 28 25.82 18.89 2.02
C GLU A 28 25.63 19.63 0.68
N ASP A 29 25.81 18.90 -0.43
CA ASP A 29 25.71 19.44 -1.80
C ASP A 29 24.31 20.04 -2.07
N TYR A 30 23.28 19.47 -1.45
CA TYR A 30 21.90 19.92 -1.59
C TYR A 30 21.32 20.62 -0.37
N LYS A 31 22.13 20.85 0.69
CA LYS A 31 21.70 21.47 1.96
C LYS A 31 20.44 20.83 2.51
N CYS A 32 20.46 19.50 2.63
CA CYS A 32 19.34 18.72 3.15
C CYS A 32 19.81 17.88 4.32
N SER A 33 19.06 17.89 5.43
CA SER A 33 19.20 16.93 6.51
C SER A 33 17.84 16.28 6.73
N THR A 34 17.83 14.96 6.83
CA THR A 34 16.64 14.14 7.06
C THR A 34 17.01 12.91 7.91
N LEU A 35 16.02 12.20 8.40
CA LEU A 35 16.23 10.95 9.14
C LEU A 35 16.22 9.77 8.17
N LEU A 36 17.23 8.91 8.31
CA LEU A 36 17.36 7.65 7.61
C LEU A 36 16.99 6.52 8.58
N TYR A 37 16.05 5.69 8.17
CA TYR A 37 15.63 4.51 8.92
C TYR A 37 15.99 3.26 8.12
N ILE A 38 16.45 2.22 8.81
CA ILE A 38 16.70 0.90 8.22
C ILE A 38 16.00 -0.14 9.08
N GLY A 39 14.97 -0.75 8.50
CA GLY A 39 14.30 -1.92 9.04
C GLY A 39 14.88 -3.20 8.44
N GLN A 40 15.15 -4.20 9.27
CA GLN A 40 15.41 -5.57 8.84
C GLN A 40 14.29 -6.49 9.35
N ASN A 41 13.62 -7.23 8.46
CA ASN A 41 12.61 -8.21 8.85
C ASN A 41 13.26 -9.55 9.25
N GLN A 42 12.45 -10.49 9.75
CA GLN A 42 12.89 -11.84 10.12
C GLN A 42 13.36 -12.69 8.93
N GLN A 43 12.95 -12.35 7.71
CA GLN A 43 13.34 -13.04 6.48
C GLN A 43 14.70 -12.56 5.93
N GLY A 44 15.25 -11.49 6.50
CA GLY A 44 16.51 -10.89 6.07
C GLY A 44 16.38 -9.87 4.93
N ASP A 45 15.17 -9.37 4.67
CA ASP A 45 14.93 -8.24 3.77
C ASP A 45 15.16 -6.92 4.50
N TYR A 46 15.63 -5.93 3.75
CA TYR A 46 15.95 -4.60 4.25
C TYR A 46 15.02 -3.57 3.63
N PHE A 47 14.50 -2.68 4.46
CA PHE A 47 13.68 -1.56 4.02
C PHE A 47 14.30 -0.29 4.56
N ILE A 48 14.64 0.60 3.65
CA ILE A 48 15.30 1.86 3.92
C ILE A 48 14.26 2.94 3.71
N TYR A 49 14.05 3.81 4.68
CA TYR A 49 13.12 4.91 4.57
C TYR A 49 13.83 6.24 4.81
N LEU A 50 13.47 7.23 3.98
CA LEU A 50 13.81 8.63 4.20
C LEU A 50 12.75 9.55 3.58
N GLN A 51 12.58 10.72 4.18
CA GLN A 51 11.80 11.80 3.59
C GLN A 51 12.72 12.74 2.81
N LEU A 52 12.40 12.99 1.54
CA LEU A 52 13.12 13.94 0.68
C LEU A 52 12.19 15.06 0.21
N PRO A 53 12.67 16.31 0.13
CA PRO A 53 11.92 17.37 -0.52
C PRO A 53 11.89 17.16 -2.05
N GLU A 54 10.78 17.57 -2.69
CA GLU A 54 10.52 17.40 -4.14
C GLU A 54 11.71 17.79 -5.02
N ARG A 55 12.38 18.90 -4.69
CA ARG A 55 13.54 19.42 -5.42
C ARG A 55 14.71 18.42 -5.54
N LEU A 56 14.75 17.36 -4.72
CA LEU A 56 15.82 16.37 -4.71
C LEU A 56 15.52 15.10 -5.48
N LEU A 57 14.29 14.88 -5.91
CA LEU A 57 13.92 13.72 -6.73
C LEU A 57 14.83 13.54 -7.98
N PRO A 58 15.20 14.61 -8.73
CA PRO A 58 16.08 14.46 -9.89
C PRO A 58 17.48 13.88 -9.58
N TYR A 59 17.93 14.00 -8.33
CA TYR A 59 19.26 13.57 -7.91
C TYR A 59 19.26 12.18 -7.26
N VAL A 60 18.09 11.56 -7.10
CA VAL A 60 17.96 10.26 -6.43
C VAL A 60 18.78 9.19 -7.15
N ASN A 61 18.59 9.04 -8.45
CA ASN A 61 19.23 7.97 -9.21
C ASN A 61 20.72 8.21 -9.45
N ASN A 62 21.14 9.46 -9.64
CA ASN A 62 22.51 9.75 -10.06
C ASN A 62 23.47 10.01 -8.90
N ASP A 63 22.96 10.26 -7.69
CA ASP A 63 23.81 10.72 -6.58
C ASP A 63 23.35 10.18 -5.22
N ILE A 64 22.13 10.52 -4.78
CA ILE A 64 21.65 10.21 -3.42
C ILE A 64 21.65 8.70 -3.17
N GLN A 65 21.21 7.86 -4.11
CA GLN A 65 21.23 6.41 -3.91
C GLN A 65 22.64 5.83 -3.73
N ILE A 66 23.62 6.41 -4.44
CA ILE A 66 25.02 5.97 -4.39
C ILE A 66 25.60 6.30 -3.02
N ARG A 67 25.35 7.53 -2.55
CA ARG A 67 25.79 8.01 -1.24
C ARG A 67 25.11 7.27 -0.10
N LEU A 68 23.80 7.01 -0.20
CA LEU A 68 23.07 6.19 0.75
C LEU A 68 23.66 4.78 0.83
N ALA A 69 23.89 4.12 -0.31
CA ALA A 69 24.49 2.79 -0.31
C ALA A 69 25.88 2.78 0.34
N ALA A 70 26.72 3.78 0.06
CA ALA A 70 28.03 3.93 0.68
C ALA A 70 27.93 4.19 2.19
N LEU A 71 27.04 5.09 2.62
CA LEU A 71 26.81 5.40 4.03
C LEU A 71 26.41 4.16 4.81
N ILE A 72 25.43 3.41 4.31
CA ILE A 72 24.88 2.24 5.00
C ILE A 72 25.95 1.15 5.11
N LYS A 73 26.66 0.83 4.03
CA LYS A 73 27.71 -0.20 4.04
C LYS A 73 28.86 0.13 4.98
N ASN A 74 29.21 1.41 5.10
CA ASN A 74 30.38 1.83 5.88
C ASN A 74 30.05 2.15 7.34
N GLN A 75 28.83 2.59 7.63
CA GLN A 75 28.49 3.21 8.92
C GLN A 75 27.27 2.60 9.63
N ALA A 76 26.60 1.58 9.09
CA ALA A 76 25.41 1.02 9.71
C ALA A 76 25.62 0.55 11.17
N ASN A 77 26.84 0.12 11.54
CA ASN A 77 27.16 -0.26 12.92
C ASN A 77 27.12 0.90 13.92
N ASN A 78 27.17 2.15 13.43
CA ASN A 78 27.14 3.36 14.25
C ASN A 78 25.73 3.94 14.36
N PHE A 79 24.74 3.33 13.72
CA PHE A 79 23.37 3.85 13.72
C PHE A 79 22.71 3.63 15.08
N GLU A 80 21.86 4.57 15.48
CA GLU A 80 21.06 4.49 16.70
C GLU A 80 20.10 3.31 16.62
N LYS A 81 20.16 2.40 17.60
CA LYS A 81 19.20 1.28 17.70
C LYS A 81 17.87 1.79 18.24
N MET A 82 16.81 1.54 17.51
CA MET A 82 15.44 1.95 17.87
C MET A 82 14.63 0.80 18.47
N THR A 83 15.02 -0.45 18.21
CA THR A 83 14.45 -1.66 18.82
C THR A 83 15.54 -2.54 19.42
N ASP A 84 15.15 -3.52 20.24
CA ASP A 84 16.10 -4.47 20.86
C ASP A 84 16.80 -5.37 19.82
N GLY A 85 16.21 -5.49 18.63
CA GLY A 85 16.77 -6.22 17.49
C GLY A 85 17.97 -5.51 16.88
N GLU A 86 18.87 -6.27 16.28
CA GLU A 86 20.04 -5.73 15.58
C GLU A 86 19.86 -5.79 14.06
N VAL A 87 20.04 -4.65 13.40
CA VAL A 87 20.15 -4.57 11.94
C VAL A 87 21.57 -4.95 11.55
N LYS A 88 21.73 -6.09 10.87
CA LYS A 88 23.03 -6.57 10.39
C LYS A 88 23.10 -6.43 8.88
N ILE A 89 23.87 -5.47 8.38
CA ILE A 89 24.13 -5.35 6.95
C ILE A 89 24.99 -6.53 6.52
N SER A 90 24.40 -7.41 5.71
CA SER A 90 25.04 -8.63 5.22
C SER A 90 25.25 -8.57 3.71
N SER A 91 25.87 -9.60 3.14
CA SER A 91 26.05 -9.71 1.68
C SER A 91 24.73 -9.78 0.90
N SER A 92 23.59 -10.06 1.54
CA SER A 92 22.28 -10.05 0.87
C SER A 92 21.67 -8.66 0.75
N PHE A 93 22.23 -7.65 1.43
CA PHE A 93 21.72 -6.28 1.43
C PHE A 93 21.53 -5.75 0.00
N ASP A 94 22.52 -5.94 -0.87
CA ASP A 94 22.47 -5.47 -2.27
C ASP A 94 21.35 -6.11 -3.11
N LYS A 95 20.84 -7.27 -2.69
CA LYS A 95 19.79 -8.01 -3.41
C LYS A 95 18.40 -7.81 -2.82
N ASN A 96 18.33 -7.55 -1.51
CA ASN A 96 17.09 -7.59 -0.74
C ASN A 96 16.77 -6.23 -0.08
N ALA A 97 17.36 -5.14 -0.56
CA ALA A 97 17.09 -3.80 -0.05
C ALA A 97 16.07 -3.05 -0.91
N THR A 98 15.04 -2.53 -0.25
CA THR A 98 14.04 -1.63 -0.83
C THR A 98 14.17 -0.23 -0.23
N LEU A 99 14.31 0.79 -1.06
CA LEU A 99 14.33 2.20 -0.70
C LEU A 99 12.93 2.80 -0.85
N ILE A 100 12.37 3.32 0.23
CA ILE A 100 11.07 3.96 0.33
C ILE A 100 11.30 5.46 0.54
N ILE A 101 10.88 6.27 -0.43
CA ILE A 101 11.05 7.72 -0.40
C ILE A 101 9.68 8.35 -0.24
N PHE A 102 9.51 9.14 0.81
CA PHE A 102 8.34 10.01 0.93
C PHE A 102 8.73 11.41 0.49
N THR A 103 7.87 12.04 -0.31
CA THR A 103 8.05 13.43 -0.72
C THR A 103 6.72 14.14 -0.71
N THR A 104 6.72 15.36 -0.19
CA THR A 104 5.56 16.25 -0.34
C THR A 104 5.75 17.10 -1.60
N HIS A 105 4.64 17.48 -2.23
CA HIS A 105 4.62 18.32 -3.41
C HIS A 105 3.49 19.34 -3.34
N VAL A 106 3.70 20.48 -3.97
CA VAL A 106 2.71 21.56 -4.01
C VAL A 106 1.46 21.08 -4.76
N ALA A 107 0.29 21.39 -4.22
CA ALA A 107 -0.97 20.96 -4.80
C ALA A 107 -1.21 21.49 -6.21
N GLY A 108 -1.54 20.57 -7.12
CA GLY A 108 -1.59 20.78 -8.56
C GLY A 108 -0.68 19.73 -9.19
N VAL A 109 -1.23 18.86 -10.03
CA VAL A 109 -0.45 17.77 -10.61
C VAL A 109 0.63 18.37 -11.51
N ASN A 110 1.84 18.47 -10.99
CA ASN A 110 3.01 18.68 -11.81
C ASN A 110 3.35 17.32 -12.41
N GLU A 111 2.90 17.04 -13.63
CA GLU A 111 3.22 15.79 -14.34
C GLU A 111 4.72 15.46 -14.30
N ASN A 112 5.57 16.47 -14.19
CA ASN A 112 7.00 16.30 -14.05
C ASN A 112 7.39 15.54 -12.78
N VAL A 113 6.75 15.82 -11.64
CA VAL A 113 7.02 15.14 -10.36
C VAL A 113 6.62 13.67 -10.42
N VAL A 114 5.48 13.38 -11.05
CA VAL A 114 5.02 12.00 -11.26
C VAL A 114 6.00 11.26 -12.19
N LYS A 115 6.43 11.88 -13.30
CA LYS A 115 7.43 11.28 -14.20
C LYS A 115 8.76 11.04 -13.49
N GLN A 116 9.19 11.94 -12.62
CA GLN A 116 10.40 11.76 -11.81
C GLN A 116 10.25 10.59 -10.83
N ALA A 117 9.13 10.50 -10.12
CA ALA A 117 8.85 9.38 -9.22
C ALA A 117 8.92 8.03 -9.96
N ILE A 118 8.26 7.92 -11.12
CA ILE A 118 8.31 6.73 -11.97
C ILE A 118 9.75 6.44 -12.41
N SER A 119 10.49 7.45 -12.87
CA SER A 119 11.89 7.28 -13.30
C SER A 119 12.80 6.79 -12.18
N ILE A 120 12.50 7.15 -10.92
CA ILE A 120 13.20 6.62 -9.75
C ILE A 120 12.84 5.15 -9.54
N GLU A 121 11.55 4.80 -9.56
CA GLU A 121 11.09 3.43 -9.34
C GLU A 121 11.58 2.43 -10.39
N GLU A 122 11.73 2.86 -11.64
CA GLU A 122 12.21 2.04 -12.75
C GLU A 122 13.74 1.86 -12.78
N ASP A 123 14.48 2.63 -11.98
CA ASP A 123 15.94 2.52 -11.93
C ASP A 123 16.39 1.23 -11.22
N PRO A 124 17.15 0.34 -11.90
CA PRO A 124 17.44 -1.00 -11.38
C PRO A 124 18.65 -1.05 -10.43
N TYR A 125 19.34 0.06 -10.21
CA TYR A 125 20.60 0.07 -9.47
C TYR A 125 20.38 0.24 -7.95
N PHE A 126 21.32 -0.29 -7.16
CA PHE A 126 21.45 -0.21 -5.69
C PHE A 126 20.29 -0.79 -4.85
N PHE A 127 19.05 -0.40 -5.14
CA PHE A 127 17.85 -0.74 -4.37
C PHE A 127 16.66 -0.92 -5.30
N LYS A 128 15.70 -1.78 -4.92
CA LYS A 128 14.32 -1.61 -5.39
C LYS A 128 13.80 -0.29 -4.82
N LYS A 129 13.14 0.56 -5.60
CA LYS A 129 12.71 1.88 -5.12
C LYS A 129 11.19 2.00 -5.15
N GLN A 130 10.65 2.74 -4.19
CA GLN A 130 9.24 3.08 -4.08
C GLN A 130 9.15 4.55 -3.67
N VAL A 131 8.38 5.34 -4.41
CA VAL A 131 8.21 6.77 -4.17
C VAL A 131 6.75 7.05 -3.85
N LEU A 132 6.50 7.57 -2.65
CA LEU A 132 5.17 7.98 -2.22
C LEU A 132 5.07 9.51 -2.29
N LEU A 133 4.31 9.98 -3.28
CA LEU A 133 4.02 11.40 -3.49
C LEU A 133 2.83 11.81 -2.63
N ILE A 134 2.97 12.87 -1.84
CA ILE A 134 1.94 13.39 -0.93
C ILE A 134 1.69 14.84 -1.28
N SER A 135 0.44 15.25 -1.47
CA SER A 135 0.17 16.67 -1.71
C SER A 135 0.21 17.44 -0.40
N ASP A 136 0.81 18.63 -0.39
CA ASP A 136 0.86 19.50 0.79
C ASP A 136 -0.54 19.84 1.35
N LYS A 137 -1.60 19.74 0.53
CA LYS A 137 -3.00 19.91 0.97
C LYS A 137 -3.52 18.74 1.81
N GLU A 138 -2.95 17.55 1.66
CA GLU A 138 -3.36 16.34 2.37
C GLU A 138 -2.74 16.28 3.78
N THR A 139 -1.53 16.85 3.94
CA THR A 139 -0.74 16.78 5.18
C THR A 139 -1.50 17.19 6.45
N PRO A 140 -2.28 18.28 6.49
CA PRO A 140 -3.01 18.67 7.70
C PRO A 140 -4.06 17.63 8.13
N THR A 141 -4.84 17.12 7.17
CA THR A 141 -5.87 16.10 7.41
C THR A 141 -5.23 14.81 7.92
N LEU A 142 -4.12 14.39 7.30
CA LEU A 142 -3.36 13.22 7.72
C LEU A 142 -2.78 13.39 9.14
N ALA A 143 -2.23 14.57 9.46
CA ALA A 143 -1.66 14.84 10.78
C ALA A 143 -2.69 14.68 11.90
N ILE A 144 -3.91 15.17 11.72
CA ILE A 144 -5.00 15.06 12.69
C ILE A 144 -5.35 13.59 12.90
N ASN A 145 -5.68 12.86 11.83
CA ASN A 145 -6.18 11.50 11.94
C ASN A 145 -5.15 10.52 12.50
N PHE A 146 -3.87 10.67 12.10
CA PHE A 146 -2.80 9.85 12.65
C PHE A 146 -2.50 10.19 14.10
N SER A 147 -2.76 11.42 14.53
CA SER A 147 -2.55 11.80 15.93
C SER A 147 -3.59 11.19 16.88
N GLU A 148 -4.81 10.95 16.38
CA GLU A 148 -5.93 10.36 17.13
C GLU A 148 -5.82 8.84 17.25
N ASN A 149 -5.13 8.17 16.32
CA ASN A 149 -5.00 6.70 16.28
C ASN A 149 -3.60 6.20 16.65
N LYS A 150 -2.92 6.91 17.56
CA LYS A 150 -1.54 6.61 17.97
C LYS A 150 -1.36 5.26 18.68
N ASP A 151 -2.39 4.62 19.19
CA ASP A 151 -2.18 3.45 20.04
C ASP A 151 -2.05 2.13 19.26
N SER A 152 -2.52 2.09 18.00
CA SER A 152 -2.33 0.93 17.11
C SER A 152 -2.48 1.34 15.65
N PHE A 153 -1.34 1.60 15.01
CA PHE A 153 -1.28 2.17 13.66
C PHE A 153 -1.57 1.12 12.57
N ILE A 154 -1.03 -0.09 12.68
CA ILE A 154 -1.29 -1.18 11.74
C ILE A 154 -2.77 -1.56 11.76
N ALA A 155 -3.38 -1.71 12.95
CA ALA A 155 -4.81 -2.01 13.07
C ALA A 155 -5.67 -0.87 12.50
N TYR A 156 -5.25 0.38 12.72
CA TYR A 156 -5.91 1.55 12.14
C TYR A 156 -5.91 1.50 10.61
N VAL A 157 -4.74 1.36 10.02
CA VAL A 157 -4.52 1.32 8.57
C VAL A 157 -5.23 0.12 7.93
N GLN A 158 -5.24 -1.04 8.59
CA GLN A 158 -5.98 -2.23 8.17
C GLN A 158 -7.50 -2.05 8.20
N ARG A 159 -8.03 -1.42 9.24
CA ARG A 159 -9.46 -1.12 9.35
C ARG A 159 -9.89 -0.17 8.23
N LEU A 160 -9.08 0.83 7.92
CA LEU A 160 -9.39 1.81 6.88
C LEU A 160 -9.42 1.22 5.48
N ILE A 161 -8.41 0.44 5.10
CA ILE A 161 -8.34 -0.16 3.76
C ILE A 161 -9.38 -1.27 3.55
N SER A 162 -9.88 -1.87 4.64
CA SER A 162 -10.92 -2.90 4.61
C SER A 162 -12.34 -2.30 4.61
N ASP A 163 -12.48 -0.98 4.77
CA ASP A 163 -13.77 -0.29 4.84
C ASP A 163 -14.37 -0.11 3.44
N THR A 164 -15.40 -0.90 3.14
CA THR A 164 -16.08 -0.89 1.84
C THR A 164 -16.84 0.41 1.60
N GLU A 165 -17.33 1.09 2.65
CA GLU A 165 -18.02 2.38 2.49
C GLU A 165 -17.04 3.46 2.07
N ARG A 166 -15.86 3.51 2.69
CA ARG A 166 -14.79 4.45 2.32
C ARG A 166 -14.21 4.15 0.94
N PHE A 167 -14.11 2.88 0.56
CA PHE A 167 -13.74 2.51 -0.82
C PHE A 167 -14.77 3.02 -1.84
N ASN A 168 -16.05 2.86 -1.55
CA ASN A 168 -17.13 3.35 -2.42
C ASN A 168 -17.15 4.88 -2.50
N GLU A 169 -16.91 5.58 -1.39
CA GLU A 169 -16.71 7.03 -1.37
C GLU A 169 -15.53 7.40 -2.26
N PHE A 170 -14.34 6.81 -2.05
CA PHE A 170 -13.15 7.08 -2.86
C PHE A 170 -13.38 6.88 -4.37
N THR A 171 -14.06 5.79 -4.78
CA THR A 171 -14.30 5.48 -6.19
C THR A 171 -15.39 6.35 -6.84
N SER A 172 -16.39 6.79 -6.07
CA SER A 172 -17.48 7.65 -6.57
C SER A 172 -17.13 9.14 -6.61
N THR A 173 -16.16 9.57 -5.81
CA THR A 173 -15.84 11.00 -5.57
C THR A 173 -14.99 11.65 -6.67
N ASN A 174 -14.76 10.97 -7.80
CA ASN A 174 -14.11 11.55 -8.99
C ASN A 174 -14.82 12.81 -9.57
N LEU A 175 -16.01 13.17 -9.06
CA LEU A 175 -16.84 14.28 -9.55
C LEU A 175 -16.85 15.55 -8.66
N PHE A 176 -16.51 15.46 -7.37
CA PHE A 176 -16.42 16.60 -6.43
C PHE A 176 -15.31 16.29 -5.45
N GLY A 177 -14.35 17.20 -5.23
CA GLY A 177 -13.11 16.89 -4.50
C GLY A 177 -13.26 16.07 -3.21
N LEU A 178 -12.22 15.27 -2.91
CA LEU A 178 -12.22 14.32 -1.79
C LEU A 178 -12.55 15.02 -0.46
N THR A 179 -13.44 14.40 0.31
CA THR A 179 -13.65 14.72 1.73
C THR A 179 -12.39 14.38 2.54
N ASP A 180 -12.29 14.85 3.79
CA ASP A 180 -11.18 14.47 4.68
C ASP A 180 -11.02 12.95 4.82
N LYS A 181 -12.15 12.22 4.83
CA LYS A 181 -12.17 10.75 4.87
C LYS A 181 -11.65 10.11 3.57
N GLY A 182 -11.99 10.71 2.42
CA GLY A 182 -11.49 10.29 1.12
C GLY A 182 -9.99 10.54 0.95
N VAL A 183 -9.48 11.66 1.45
CA VAL A 183 -8.04 11.98 1.46
C VAL A 183 -7.27 10.93 2.27
N GLU A 184 -7.78 10.61 3.46
CA GLU A 184 -7.21 9.57 4.30
C GLU A 184 -7.19 8.20 3.60
N TYR A 185 -8.32 7.75 3.05
CA TYR A 185 -8.39 6.47 2.37
C TYR A 185 -7.42 6.42 1.16
N SER A 186 -7.36 7.49 0.37
CA SER A 186 -6.44 7.64 -0.76
C SER A 186 -4.97 7.50 -0.34
N PHE A 187 -4.59 8.15 0.77
CA PHE A 187 -3.24 8.01 1.32
C PHE A 187 -2.95 6.57 1.77
N ILE A 188 -3.88 5.94 2.49
CA ILE A 188 -3.73 4.56 2.95
C ILE A 188 -3.65 3.57 1.77
N ALA A 189 -4.45 3.75 0.73
CA ALA A 189 -4.38 2.93 -0.47
C ALA A 189 -2.98 3.03 -1.13
N ARG A 190 -2.46 4.25 -1.30
CA ARG A 190 -1.09 4.48 -1.80
C ARG A 190 -0.03 3.89 -0.88
N LEU A 191 -0.24 3.92 0.43
CA LEU A 191 0.67 3.33 1.41
C LEU A 191 0.75 1.80 1.23
N TYR A 192 -0.39 1.10 1.08
CA TYR A 192 -0.41 -0.34 0.78
C TYR A 192 0.19 -0.69 -0.57
N GLU A 193 0.08 0.20 -1.56
CA GLU A 193 0.70 0.01 -2.87
C GLU A 193 2.23 0.14 -2.81
N LYS A 194 2.74 1.16 -2.10
CA LYS A 194 4.16 1.55 -2.12
C LYS A 194 5.00 0.98 -0.99
N VAL A 195 4.37 0.50 0.09
CA VAL A 195 5.08 -0.07 1.26
C VAL A 195 4.90 -1.59 1.27
N PRO A 196 5.83 -2.35 0.66
CA PRO A 196 5.62 -3.76 0.33
C PRO A 196 5.54 -4.70 1.54
N PHE A 197 5.97 -4.28 2.74
CA PHE A 197 5.83 -5.09 3.94
C PHE A 197 4.44 -4.97 4.59
N LEU A 198 3.59 -4.05 4.13
CA LEU A 198 2.20 -3.97 4.56
C LEU A 198 1.39 -5.05 3.85
N SER A 199 0.97 -6.06 4.61
CA SER A 199 0.07 -7.10 4.12
C SER A 199 -1.36 -6.82 4.55
N LEU A 200 -2.29 -6.94 3.60
CA LEU A 200 -3.72 -6.93 3.89
C LEU A 200 -4.09 -8.23 4.60
N MET A 201 -4.50 -8.12 5.86
CA MET A 201 -5.10 -9.25 6.56
C MET A 201 -6.54 -9.41 6.06
N VAL A 202 -6.69 -10.18 4.98
CA VAL A 202 -8.02 -10.56 4.48
C VAL A 202 -8.59 -11.59 5.44
N THR A 203 -9.58 -11.18 6.22
CA THR A 203 -10.42 -12.15 6.93
C THR A 203 -11.11 -13.00 5.87
N PRO A 204 -10.96 -14.33 5.86
CA PRO A 204 -11.59 -15.17 4.85
C PRO A 204 -13.08 -14.87 4.78
N SER A 205 -13.56 -14.46 3.60
CA SER A 205 -14.99 -14.36 3.36
C SER A 205 -15.59 -15.74 3.58
N ASN A 206 -16.49 -15.85 4.56
CA ASN A 206 -17.13 -17.11 4.86
C ASN A 206 -18.07 -17.43 3.68
N GLN A 207 -17.65 -18.33 2.77
CA GLN A 207 -18.41 -18.68 1.56
C GLN A 207 -19.85 -19.12 1.89
N GLU A 208 -20.03 -19.71 3.08
CA GLU A 208 -21.35 -20.06 3.65
C GLU A 208 -22.31 -18.86 3.71
N VAL A 209 -21.82 -17.65 3.98
CA VAL A 209 -22.65 -16.43 4.06
C VAL A 209 -23.11 -15.98 2.67
N LEU A 210 -22.30 -16.20 1.63
CA LEU A 210 -22.67 -15.89 0.26
C LEU A 210 -23.73 -16.86 -0.25
N GLN A 211 -23.55 -18.17 -0.01
CA GLN A 211 -24.55 -19.17 -0.36
C GLN A 211 -25.86 -18.92 0.39
N GLN A 212 -25.82 -18.66 1.70
CA GLN A 212 -27.01 -18.31 2.48
C GLN A 212 -27.69 -17.03 1.96
N LYS A 213 -26.94 -16.02 1.51
CA LYS A 213 -27.53 -14.80 0.92
C LYS A 213 -28.17 -15.06 -0.44
N ILE A 214 -27.63 -15.97 -1.23
CA ILE A 214 -28.19 -16.42 -2.51
C ILE A 214 -29.49 -17.20 -2.21
N ASP A 215 -29.43 -18.18 -1.31
CA ASP A 215 -30.57 -19.01 -0.93
C ASP A 215 -31.71 -18.17 -0.32
N ASN A 216 -31.39 -17.14 0.48
CA ASN A 216 -32.38 -16.23 1.06
C ASN A 216 -32.99 -15.25 0.05
N LYS A 217 -32.37 -15.02 -1.11
CA LYS A 217 -32.90 -14.14 -2.17
C LYS A 217 -33.68 -14.89 -3.23
N LEU A 218 -33.45 -16.19 -3.37
CA LEU A 218 -34.14 -17.05 -4.32
C LEU A 218 -35.41 -17.62 -3.68
N THR A 219 -36.48 -17.71 -4.46
CA THR A 219 -37.65 -18.50 -4.04
C THR A 219 -37.33 -19.99 -4.12
N ALA A 220 -38.07 -20.83 -3.40
CA ALA A 220 -37.88 -22.28 -3.41
C ALA A 220 -37.97 -22.90 -4.83
N GLU A 221 -38.71 -22.25 -5.73
CA GLU A 221 -38.83 -22.64 -7.13
C GLU A 221 -37.57 -22.28 -7.92
N GLN A 222 -37.01 -21.08 -7.69
CA GLN A 222 -35.77 -20.63 -8.34
C GLN A 222 -34.54 -21.43 -7.89
N LEU A 223 -34.48 -21.82 -6.61
CA LEU A 223 -33.43 -22.71 -6.10
C LEU A 223 -33.43 -24.07 -6.82
N ARG A 224 -34.62 -24.65 -7.00
CA ARG A 224 -34.79 -25.91 -7.72
C ARG A 224 -34.37 -25.83 -9.18
N GLU A 225 -34.68 -24.72 -9.85
CA GLU A 225 -34.24 -24.49 -11.23
C GLU A 225 -32.73 -24.22 -11.32
N CYS A 226 -32.15 -23.52 -10.34
CA CYS A 226 -30.70 -23.35 -10.26
C CYS A 226 -29.96 -24.67 -10.07
N GLU A 227 -30.45 -25.58 -9.22
CA GLU A 227 -29.87 -26.93 -9.07
C GLU A 227 -29.93 -27.71 -10.38
N LYS A 228 -31.07 -27.67 -11.08
CA LYS A 228 -31.20 -28.28 -12.41
C LYS A 228 -30.21 -27.68 -13.41
N LEU A 229 -30.04 -26.37 -13.42
CA LEU A 229 -29.12 -25.66 -14.33
C LEU A 229 -27.64 -25.97 -14.04
N LEU A 230 -27.28 -26.19 -12.78
CA LEU A 230 -25.92 -26.53 -12.36
C LEU A 230 -25.55 -27.98 -12.71
N ASP A 231 -26.54 -28.88 -12.79
CA ASP A 231 -26.38 -30.28 -13.19
C ASP A 231 -26.42 -30.50 -14.71
N LEU A 232 -26.73 -29.48 -15.52
CA LEU A 232 -26.72 -29.60 -16.99
C LEU A 232 -25.28 -29.60 -17.53
N ASP A 233 -24.84 -30.72 -18.12
CA ASP A 233 -23.65 -30.77 -18.96
C ASP A 233 -23.96 -30.22 -20.37
N LEU A 234 -22.93 -29.84 -21.14
CA LEU A 234 -23.03 -29.23 -22.47
C LEU A 234 -23.91 -30.03 -23.46
N ASN A 235 -24.04 -31.34 -23.28
CA ASN A 235 -24.88 -32.21 -24.12
C ASN A 235 -26.37 -32.21 -23.71
N ASP A 236 -26.70 -31.84 -22.48
CA ASP A 236 -28.08 -31.79 -21.97
C ASP A 236 -28.75 -30.43 -22.22
N LEU A 237 -27.94 -29.41 -22.52
CA LEU A 237 -28.39 -28.04 -22.77
C LEU A 237 -29.24 -27.91 -24.06
N GLU A 238 -28.87 -28.63 -25.13
CA GLU A 238 -29.69 -28.68 -26.35
C GLU A 238 -31.03 -29.39 -26.13
N SER A 239 -31.04 -30.45 -25.31
CA SER A 239 -32.27 -31.18 -24.97
C SER A 239 -33.21 -30.31 -24.14
N TRP A 240 -32.67 -29.60 -23.14
CA TRP A 240 -33.43 -28.72 -22.26
C TRP A 240 -34.05 -27.53 -23.00
N VAL A 241 -33.28 -26.86 -23.87
CA VAL A 241 -33.80 -25.78 -24.72
C VAL A 241 -34.92 -26.28 -25.65
N THR A 242 -34.82 -27.52 -26.13
CA THR A 242 -35.84 -28.12 -26.99
C THR A 242 -37.12 -28.48 -26.22
N GLU A 243 -37.03 -28.82 -24.94
CA GLU A 243 -38.20 -29.07 -24.09
C GLU A 243 -38.94 -27.77 -23.72
N LEU A 244 -38.22 -26.70 -23.37
CA LEU A 244 -38.83 -25.39 -23.09
C LEU A 244 -39.60 -24.84 -24.29
N VAL A 245 -39.04 -24.98 -25.50
CA VAL A 245 -39.70 -24.54 -26.74
C VAL A 245 -40.92 -25.40 -27.09
N LYS A 246 -41.01 -26.64 -26.56
CA LYS A 246 -42.20 -27.49 -26.72
C LYS A 246 -43.29 -27.14 -25.72
N GLU A 247 -42.95 -26.82 -24.48
CA GLU A 247 -43.93 -26.41 -23.45
C GLU A 247 -44.67 -25.13 -23.84
N ASP A 248 -43.98 -24.15 -24.43
CA ASP A 248 -44.59 -22.90 -24.94
C ASP A 248 -45.56 -23.14 -26.10
N LYS A 249 -45.35 -24.18 -26.93
CA LYS A 249 -46.25 -24.51 -28.05
C LYS A 249 -47.49 -25.30 -27.65
N SER A 250 -47.53 -25.82 -26.43
CA SER A 250 -48.68 -26.56 -25.88
C SER A 250 -49.63 -25.69 -25.04
N ASN A 251 -49.30 -24.42 -24.84
CA ASN A 251 -50.11 -23.44 -24.10
C ASN A 251 -50.76 -22.35 -24.99
N ASP A 252 -50.69 -22.50 -26.32
CA ASP A 252 -51.52 -21.80 -27.33
C ASP A 252 -52.61 -22.73 -27.87
#